data_AF-A0A958KSV6-F1
#
_entry.id   AF-A0A958KSV6-F1
#
_cell.length_a   1.000
_cell.length_b   1.000
_cell.length_c   1.000
_cell.angle_alpha   90.00
_cell.angle_beta   90.00
_cell.angle_gamma   90.00
#
_symmetry.space_group_name_H-M   'P 1'
#
loop_
_entity.id
_entity.type
_entity.pdbx_description
1 polymer ?
#
loop_
_entity_poly.entity_id
_entity_poly.type
_entity_poly.pdbx_seq_one_letter_code
_entity_poly.pdbx_strand_id
1 'polypeptide(L)'
;MMILGTVKRHPDGFGFLIPDDKTHEDVYIPKHSMEGIMTNDKVYAKVSRAKDGRYSGEIVRIDKRATDKTFGIFRSRGENDGYLEDKENHWGEPLKLAPSSIKNVKNGDMVYAKINSYPGDPRGFRGEI
;
A
#
# COMPACT_ATOMS: atom_id res chain seq x y z
N MET A 1 23.45 0.19 3.72
CA MET A 1 23.17 -1.02 4.51
C MET A 1 21.84 -1.61 4.07
N MET A 2 21.60 -2.91 4.31
CA MET A 2 20.28 -3.53 4.09
C MET A 2 19.57 -3.64 5.43
N ILE A 3 18.35 -3.11 5.53
CA ILE A 3 17.54 -3.12 6.75
C ILE A 3 16.19 -3.77 6.45
N LEU A 4 15.76 -4.64 7.37
CA LEU A 4 14.41 -5.19 7.41
C LEU A 4 13.55 -4.34 8.34
N GLY A 5 12.34 -4.02 7.92
CA GLY A 5 11.41 -3.26 8.74
C GLY A 5 10.00 -3.26 8.19
N THR A 6 9.12 -2.53 8.89
CA THR A 6 7.71 -2.38 8.56
C THR A 6 7.47 -1.01 7.94
N VAL A 7 6.74 -0.95 6.83
CA VAL A 7 6.45 0.31 6.15
C VAL A 7 5.27 1.01 6.82
N LYS A 8 5.39 2.32 7.03
CA LYS A 8 4.29 3.23 7.33
C LYS A 8 4.13 4.19 6.15
N ARG A 9 3.05 4.02 5.39
CA ARG A 9 2.74 4.89 4.25
C ARG A 9 2.19 6.24 4.73
N HIS A 10 2.55 7.32 4.04
CA HIS A 10 2.00 8.65 4.26
C HIS A 10 0.98 8.99 3.16
N PRO A 11 -0.09 9.74 3.47
CA PRO A 11 -1.09 10.16 2.48
C PRO A 11 -0.52 10.81 1.21
N ASP A 12 0.54 11.60 1.34
CA ASP A 12 1.23 12.25 0.21
C ASP A 12 2.02 11.29 -0.70
N GLY A 13 2.06 9.99 -0.39
CA GLY A 13 2.65 8.94 -1.22
C GLY A 13 4.10 8.57 -0.90
N PHE A 14 4.77 9.27 0.02
CA PHE A 14 6.03 8.80 0.61
C PHE A 14 5.74 7.86 1.78
N GLY A 15 6.76 7.33 2.42
CA GLY A 15 6.60 6.53 3.63
C GLY A 15 7.79 6.59 4.56
N PHE A 16 7.70 5.80 5.62
CA PHE A 16 8.82 5.51 6.52
C PHE A 16 8.96 4.01 6.65
N LEU A 17 10.19 3.53 6.68
CA LEU A 17 10.51 2.20 7.15
C LEU A 17 10.81 2.30 8.65
N ILE A 18 10.04 1.58 9.45
CA ILE A 18 10.26 1.39 10.88
C ILE A 18 11.12 0.14 11.02
N PRO A 19 12.43 0.24 11.34
CA PRO A 19 13.30 -0.92 11.41
C PRO A 19 12.85 -1.93 12.47
N ASP A 20 13.10 -3.21 12.21
CA ASP A 20 12.90 -4.25 13.23
C ASP A 20 13.87 -4.05 14.40
N ASP A 21 15.12 -3.70 14.08
CA ASP A 21 16.14 -3.31 15.05
C ASP A 21 15.93 -1.87 15.51
N LYS A 22 15.46 -1.72 16.76
CA LYS A 22 15.11 -0.43 17.36
C LYS A 22 16.30 0.46 17.71
N THR A 23 17.52 -0.01 17.49
CA THR A 23 18.71 0.86 17.58
C THR A 23 18.84 1.79 16.36
N HIS A 24 18.12 1.50 15.28
CA HIS A 24 18.08 2.34 14.09
C HIS A 24 16.88 3.30 14.14
N GLU A 25 17.10 4.54 13.73
CA GLU A 25 16.04 5.52 13.53
C GLU A 25 15.13 5.14 12.36
N ASP A 26 13.90 5.66 12.36
CA ASP A 26 12.99 5.54 11.23
C ASP A 26 13.61 6.11 9.95
N VAL A 27 13.46 5.36 8.86
CA VAL A 27 14.10 5.69 7.59
C VAL A 27 13.06 6.26 6.64
N TYR A 28 13.29 7.46 6.13
CA TYR A 28 12.43 8.04 5.10
C TYR A 28 12.49 7.22 3.82
N ILE A 29 11.32 6.92 3.23
CA ILE A 29 11.20 6.24 1.93
C ILE A 29 10.55 7.22 0.94
N PRO A 30 11.24 7.58 -0.16
CA PRO A 30 10.72 8.53 -1.14
C PRO A 30 9.56 7.93 -1.95
N LYS A 31 8.75 8.81 -2.55
CA LYS A 31 7.52 8.41 -3.28
C LYS A 31 7.75 7.35 -4.35
N HIS A 32 8.83 7.48 -5.14
CA HIS A 32 9.14 6.53 -6.21
C HIS A 32 9.45 5.13 -5.68
N SER A 33 9.99 5.03 -4.46
CA SER A 33 10.26 3.74 -3.81
C SER A 33 9.03 3.15 -3.12
N MET A 34 7.93 3.90 -3.02
CA MET A 34 6.67 3.46 -2.41
C MET A 34 5.68 2.89 -3.44
N GLU A 35 6.07 2.79 -4.70
CA GLU A 35 5.23 2.21 -5.75
C GLU A 35 4.98 0.72 -5.47
N GLY A 36 3.71 0.29 -5.49
CA GLY A 36 3.33 -1.08 -5.16
C GLY A 36 3.35 -1.44 -3.66
N ILE A 37 3.77 -0.53 -2.78
CA ILE A 37 3.95 -0.78 -1.35
C ILE A 37 2.73 -0.36 -0.55
N MET A 38 2.20 -1.28 0.26
CA MET A 38 1.14 -0.99 1.21
C MET A 38 1.70 -0.69 2.60
N THR A 39 0.95 0.07 3.40
CA THR A 39 1.26 0.26 4.81
C THR A 39 1.28 -1.10 5.51
N ASN A 40 2.10 -1.21 6.56
CA ASN A 40 2.41 -2.41 7.31
C ASN A 40 3.14 -3.51 6.55
N ASP A 41 3.37 -3.40 5.23
CA ASP A 41 4.20 -4.37 4.51
C ASP A 41 5.59 -4.45 5.15
N LYS A 42 6.08 -5.69 5.32
CA LYS A 42 7.42 -5.94 5.78
C LYS A 42 8.35 -5.99 4.58
N VAL A 43 9.40 -5.18 4.58
CA VAL A 43 10.25 -4.98 3.40
C VAL A 43 11.73 -4.96 3.76
N TYR A 44 12.56 -5.30 2.78
CA TYR A 44 13.99 -5.02 2.81
C TYR A 44 14.25 -3.72 2.06
N ALA A 45 14.92 -2.77 2.72
CA ALA A 45 15.35 -1.52 2.11
C ALA A 45 16.87 -1.36 2.14
N LYS A 46 17.42 -0.80 1.06
CA LYS A 46 18.78 -0.29 1.02
C LYS A 46 18.79 1.12 1.60
N VAL A 47 19.40 1.26 2.77
CA VAL A 47 19.44 2.53 3.51
C VAL A 47 20.78 3.22 3.33
N SER A 48 20.71 4.52 3.12
CA SER A 48 21.82 5.45 2.98
C SER A 48 21.56 6.71 3.82
N ARG A 49 22.61 7.46 4.12
CA ARG A 49 22.48 8.75 4.80
C ARG A 49 22.42 9.86 3.75
N ALA A 50 21.36 10.65 3.78
CA ALA A 50 21.21 11.81 2.92
C ALA A 50 22.16 12.94 3.37
N LYS A 51 22.36 13.94 2.50
CA LYS A 51 23.26 15.08 2.76
C LYS A 51 22.84 15.94 3.95
N ASP A 52 21.55 15.95 4.28
CA ASP A 52 20.98 16.66 5.43
C ASP A 52 21.05 15.85 6.74
N GLY A 53 21.74 14.70 6.71
CA GLY A 53 21.99 13.86 7.87
C GLY A 53 20.92 12.80 8.15
N ARG A 54 19.74 12.88 7.51
CA ARG A 54 18.63 11.93 7.69
C ARG A 54 18.86 10.62 6.94
N TYR A 55 18.30 9.53 7.42
CA TYR A 55 18.32 8.26 6.71
C TYR A 55 17.26 8.24 5.60
N SER A 56 17.67 7.84 4.41
CA SER A 56 16.81 7.61 3.24
C SER A 56 16.99 6.18 2.76
N GLY A 57 15.88 5.51 2.45
CA GLY A 57 15.83 4.12 2.04
C GLY A 57 15.19 3.92 0.67
N GLU A 58 15.73 2.97 -0.09
CA GLU A 58 15.12 2.44 -1.31
C GLU A 58 14.66 1.01 -1.03
N ILE A 59 13.36 0.75 -1.16
CA ILE A 59 12.75 -0.57 -1.00
C ILE A 59 13.23 -1.47 -2.13
N VAL A 60 13.85 -2.59 -1.77
CA VAL A 60 14.41 -3.55 -2.73
C VAL A 60 13.42 -4.67 -3.02
N ARG A 61 12.74 -5.16 -1.97
CA ARG A 61 11.71 -6.19 -2.09
C ARG A 61 10.79 -6.20 -0.88
N ILE A 62 9.57 -6.66 -1.10
CA ILE A 62 8.65 -7.00 -0.02
C ILE A 62 9.02 -8.40 0.50
N ASP A 63 9.16 -8.51 1.82
CA ASP A 63 9.36 -9.76 2.53
C ASP A 63 8.04 -10.44 2.87
N LYS A 64 7.07 -9.65 3.37
CA LYS A 64 5.74 -10.15 3.73
C LYS A 64 4.68 -9.08 3.53
N ARG A 65 3.57 -9.44 2.87
CA ARG A 65 2.36 -8.60 2.81
C ARG A 65 1.64 -8.63 4.15
N ALA A 66 1.15 -7.47 4.58
CA ALA A 66 0.44 -7.36 5.87
C ALA A 66 -1.07 -7.54 5.79
N THR A 67 -1.65 -7.35 4.61
CA THR A 67 -3.10 -7.22 4.43
C THR A 67 -3.60 -8.15 3.34
N ASP A 68 -4.59 -8.99 3.63
CA ASP A 68 -5.28 -9.86 2.67
C ASP A 68 -6.74 -9.42 2.42
N LYS A 69 -7.27 -8.57 3.30
CA LYS A 69 -8.56 -7.90 3.20
C LYS A 69 -8.41 -6.45 3.62
N THR A 70 -9.09 -5.56 2.92
CA THR A 70 -9.12 -4.14 3.24
C THR A 70 -10.55 -3.62 3.26
N PHE A 71 -10.75 -2.40 3.72
CA PHE A 71 -12.05 -1.72 3.68
C PHE A 71 -11.90 -0.29 3.19
N GLY A 72 -12.97 0.24 2.61
CA GLY A 72 -12.97 1.60 2.10
C GLY A 72 -14.34 1.95 1.55
N ILE A 73 -14.42 3.07 0.84
CA ILE A 73 -15.68 3.55 0.28
C ILE A 73 -15.79 3.02 -1.15
N PHE A 74 -16.87 2.30 -1.45
CA PHE A 74 -17.15 1.85 -2.81
C PHE A 74 -17.46 3.05 -3.70
N ARG A 75 -16.77 3.12 -4.85
CA ARG A 75 -16.99 4.11 -5.90
C ARG A 75 -17.35 3.41 -7.21
N SER A 76 -18.57 3.63 -7.68
CA SER A 76 -19.01 3.13 -8.99
C SER A 76 -18.55 4.06 -10.12
N ARG A 77 -18.14 3.47 -11.24
CA ARG A 77 -17.88 4.15 -12.53
C ARG A 77 -18.85 3.68 -13.63
N GLY A 78 -19.90 2.96 -13.26
CA GLY A 78 -20.86 2.31 -14.15
C GLY A 78 -21.37 1.00 -13.54
N GLU A 79 -22.25 0.30 -14.27
CA GLU A 79 -22.90 -0.92 -13.77
C GLU A 79 -21.92 -2.08 -13.48
N ASN A 80 -20.78 -2.12 -14.19
CA ASN A 80 -19.80 -3.21 -14.13
C ASN A 80 -18.37 -2.71 -13.85
N ASP A 81 -18.21 -1.47 -13.39
CA ASP A 81 -16.90 -0.92 -13.05
C ASP A 81 -16.98 -0.15 -11.73
N GLY A 82 -16.02 -0.42 -10.87
CA GLY A 82 -15.95 0.20 -9.57
C GLY A 82 -14.69 -0.17 -8.81
N TYR A 83 -14.39 0.63 -7.81
CA TYR A 83 -13.20 0.49 -7.00
C TYR A 83 -13.48 0.81 -5.54
N LEU A 84 -12.59 0.35 -4.67
CA LEU A 84 -12.57 0.75 -3.27
C LEU A 84 -11.61 1.92 -3.11
N GLU A 85 -12.13 3.04 -2.60
CA GLU A 85 -11.37 4.24 -2.28
C GLU A 85 -10.84 4.17 -0.84
N ASP A 86 -9.54 4.46 -0.69
CA ASP A 86 -8.87 4.67 0.59
C ASP A 86 -8.52 6.14 0.76
N LYS A 87 -9.15 6.80 1.72
CA LYS A 87 -8.92 8.22 1.98
C LYS A 87 -7.57 8.50 2.62
N GLU A 88 -7.00 7.54 3.34
CA GLU A 88 -5.74 7.69 4.07
C GLU A 88 -4.55 7.15 3.26
N ASN A 89 -4.79 6.66 2.03
CA ASN A 89 -3.79 6.19 1.10
C ASN A 89 -2.85 5.11 1.68
N HIS A 90 -3.36 4.21 2.51
CA HIS A 90 -2.66 3.06 3.06
C HIS A 90 -2.10 2.14 1.97
N TRP A 91 -2.72 2.06 0.80
CA TRP A 91 -2.33 1.10 -0.24
C TRP A 91 -1.95 1.71 -1.60
N GLY A 92 -1.89 3.04 -1.70
CA GLY A 92 -1.26 3.75 -2.82
C GLY A 92 -2.10 3.95 -4.07
N GLU A 93 -2.96 3.01 -4.42
CA GLU A 93 -3.80 3.07 -5.63
C GLU A 93 -5.19 2.45 -5.42
N PRO A 94 -6.24 2.86 -6.16
CA PRO A 94 -7.58 2.30 -5.96
C PRO A 94 -7.67 0.78 -6.17
N LEU A 95 -8.35 0.06 -5.26
CA LEU A 95 -8.59 -1.38 -5.42
C LEU A 95 -9.70 -1.61 -6.45
N LYS A 96 -9.37 -2.13 -7.64
CA LYS A 96 -10.40 -2.46 -8.63
C LYS A 96 -11.19 -3.69 -8.22
N LEU A 97 -12.51 -3.59 -8.23
CA LEU A 97 -13.40 -4.67 -7.78
C LEU A 97 -13.93 -5.50 -8.96
N ALA A 98 -14.13 -6.79 -8.73
CA ALA A 98 -14.76 -7.68 -9.71
C ALA A 98 -16.20 -7.24 -10.01
N PRO A 99 -16.63 -7.16 -11.28
CA PRO A 99 -17.99 -6.74 -11.62
C PRO A 99 -19.09 -7.60 -10.95
N SER A 100 -18.83 -8.89 -10.77
CA SER A 100 -19.76 -9.81 -10.12
C SER A 100 -19.99 -9.51 -8.64
N SER A 101 -19.02 -8.94 -7.92
CA SER A 101 -19.12 -8.66 -6.48
C SER A 101 -19.77 -7.32 -6.16
N ILE A 102 -19.99 -6.45 -7.16
CA ILE A 102 -20.49 -5.07 -6.95
C ILE A 102 -21.96 -4.86 -7.31
N LYS A 103 -22.66 -5.89 -7.82
CA LYS A 103 -24.02 -5.77 -8.38
C LYS A 103 -25.05 -5.13 -7.43
N ASN A 104 -24.92 -5.35 -6.13
CA ASN A 104 -25.87 -4.87 -5.11
C ASN A 104 -25.24 -3.87 -4.13
N VAL A 105 -24.05 -3.35 -4.44
CA VAL A 105 -23.31 -2.43 -3.57
C VAL A 105 -23.63 -1.01 -4.00
N LYS A 106 -24.06 -0.16 -3.07
CA LYS A 106 -24.43 1.22 -3.41
C LYS A 106 -23.18 2.09 -3.39
N ASN A 107 -23.08 2.97 -4.38
CA ASN A 107 -22.02 3.97 -4.43
C ASN A 107 -21.99 4.78 -3.12
N GLY A 108 -20.84 4.82 -2.44
CA GLY A 108 -20.69 5.45 -1.14
C GLY A 108 -20.73 4.50 0.05
N ASP A 109 -21.13 3.23 -0.13
CA ASP A 109 -21.11 2.24 0.95
C ASP A 109 -19.68 1.97 1.43
N MET A 110 -19.52 1.84 2.74
CA MET A 110 -18.28 1.33 3.33
C MET A 110 -18.34 -0.20 3.34
N VAL A 111 -17.38 -0.84 2.67
CA VAL A 111 -17.37 -2.29 2.47
C VAL A 111 -15.97 -2.86 2.69
N TYR A 112 -15.92 -4.13 3.09
CA TYR A 112 -14.70 -4.93 3.08
C TYR A 112 -14.52 -5.59 1.73
N ALA A 113 -13.29 -5.70 1.27
CA ALA A 113 -12.94 -6.45 0.07
C ALA A 113 -11.73 -7.33 0.34
N LYS A 114 -11.77 -8.56 -0.17
CA LYS A 114 -10.63 -9.46 -0.25
C LYS A 114 -9.71 -9.04 -1.39
N ILE A 115 -8.41 -9.03 -1.12
CA ILE A 115 -7.38 -8.74 -2.12
C ILE A 115 -7.05 -10.03 -2.88
N ASN A 116 -7.11 -9.96 -4.20
CA ASN A 116 -6.80 -11.07 -5.12
C ASN A 116 -5.47 -10.86 -5.87
N SER A 117 -5.05 -9.60 -6.03
CA SER A 117 -3.72 -9.21 -6.53
C SER A 117 -3.37 -7.85 -5.95
N TYR A 118 -2.10 -7.64 -5.62
CA TYR A 118 -1.59 -6.48 -4.90
C TYR A 118 -1.20 -5.32 -5.83
N PRO A 119 -0.99 -4.11 -5.27
CA PRO A 119 -0.39 -3.03 -6.04
C PRO A 119 0.97 -3.43 -6.60
N GLY A 120 1.25 -3.02 -7.84
CA GLY A 120 2.49 -3.38 -8.54
C GLY A 120 2.53 -4.79 -9.14
N ASP A 121 1.52 -5.65 -8.90
CA ASP A 121 1.41 -6.91 -9.63
C ASP A 121 1.11 -6.66 -11.12
N PRO A 122 1.47 -7.57 -12.06
CA PRO A 122 1.15 -7.42 -13.48
C PRO A 122 -0.36 -7.29 -13.78
N ARG A 123 -1.19 -7.83 -12.89
CA ARG A 123 -2.65 -7.74 -12.96
C ARG A 123 -3.18 -6.49 -12.24
N GLY A 124 -2.33 -5.62 -11.70
CA GLY A 124 -2.73 -4.45 -10.91
C GLY A 124 -3.50 -4.80 -9.63
N PHE A 125 -3.83 -3.78 -8.84
CA PHE A 125 -4.53 -3.98 -7.57
C PHE A 125 -5.99 -4.37 -7.77
N ARG A 126 -6.34 -5.62 -7.43
CA ARG A 126 -7.64 -6.23 -7.72
C ARG A 126 -8.20 -7.01 -6.54
N GLY A 127 -9.52 -6.97 -6.38
CA GLY A 127 -10.21 -7.64 -5.28
C GLY A 127 -11.70 -7.88 -5.55
N GLU A 128 -12.37 -8.39 -4.54
CA GLU A 128 -13.80 -8.67 -4.55
C GLU A 128 -14.40 -8.41 -3.15
N ILE A 129 -15.66 -7.98 -3.12
CA ILE A 129 -16.44 -7.81 -1.88
C ILE A 129 -17.03 -9.16 -1.49
#